data_AF-R5GP14-F1
#
_entry.id   AF-R5GP14-F1
#
_cell.length_a   1.000
_cell.length_b   1.000
_cell.length_c   1.000
_cell.angle_alpha   90.00
_cell.angle_beta   90.00
_cell.angle_gamma   90.00
#
_symmetry.space_group_name_H-M   'P 1'
#
loop_
_entity.id
_entity.type
_entity.pdbx_description
1 polymer ?
#
loop_
_entity_poly.entity_id
_entity_poly.type
_entity_poly.pdbx_seq_one_letter_code
_entity_poly.pdbx_strand_id
1 'polypeptide(L)'
;MVLFRLLLRGDPLEGRKVLNSVCLTEEAERRHYGSEPVFVYDPDNDANRPVRGVHNNIIKFWRIMPDYIREAFTQSFTVGLFQPEKRLIEKQWLDLLLRMRGDICACSCGAQGFITGSEHDDEGRVICPCGEHYAPPLALHLGRQRILLFDGARLFDENVRVTGEVVRNKLNPSLWGLKNLSDEAWDCVLPNGQEKQVAPGSAVPVFNGTRVTVMGADGVISGDI
;
A
#
# COMPACT_ATOMS: atom_id res chain seq x y z
N MET A 1 16.10 -2.92 8.18
CA MET A 1 16.59 -3.52 6.91
C MET A 1 15.63 -4.54 6.31
N VAL A 2 15.09 -5.50 7.09
CA VAL A 2 14.20 -6.56 6.56
C VAL A 2 12.98 -6.01 5.79
N LEU A 3 12.28 -5.02 6.35
CA LEU A 3 11.10 -4.43 5.68
C LEU A 3 11.42 -3.85 4.31
N PHE A 4 12.57 -3.17 4.16
CA PHE A 4 13.03 -2.63 2.88
C PHE A 4 13.27 -3.76 1.87
N ARG A 5 13.96 -4.83 2.28
CA ARG A 5 14.22 -6.00 1.42
C ARG A 5 12.93 -6.70 0.99
N LEU A 6 11.92 -6.76 1.87
CA LEU A 6 10.61 -7.34 1.55
C LEU A 6 9.85 -6.50 0.51
N LEU A 7 9.79 -5.18 0.69
CA LEU A 7 9.01 -4.30 -0.18
C LEU A 7 9.72 -3.98 -1.51
N LEU A 8 11.04 -3.82 -1.50
CA LEU A 8 11.81 -3.32 -2.65
C LEU A 8 12.70 -4.38 -3.30
N ARG A 9 12.76 -5.59 -2.72
CA ARG A 9 13.53 -6.75 -3.25
C ARG A 9 14.99 -6.41 -3.54
N GLY A 10 15.62 -5.68 -2.61
CA GLY A 10 17.06 -5.43 -2.57
C GLY A 10 17.48 -4.77 -1.27
N ASP A 11 18.77 -4.49 -1.11
CA ASP A 11 19.32 -3.96 0.13
C ASP A 11 19.35 -2.42 0.17
N PRO A 12 18.99 -1.78 1.31
CA PRO A 12 19.07 -0.33 1.44
C PRO A 12 20.51 0.23 1.40
N LEU A 13 21.53 -0.60 1.61
CA LEU A 13 22.95 -0.19 1.65
C LEU A 13 23.79 -0.82 0.54
N GLU A 14 23.23 -1.68 -0.33
CA GLU A 14 23.94 -2.25 -1.48
C GLU A 14 23.58 -1.53 -2.78
N GLY A 15 24.40 -0.55 -3.14
CA GLY A 15 24.34 0.13 -4.43
C GLY A 15 25.69 0.16 -5.11
N ARG A 16 25.96 1.22 -5.88
CA ARG A 16 27.22 1.38 -6.63
C ARG A 16 28.46 1.31 -5.73
N LYS A 17 28.40 1.86 -4.51
CA LYS A 17 29.54 1.87 -3.56
C LYS A 17 29.98 0.44 -3.21
N VAL A 18 29.01 -0.43 -2.93
CA VAL A 18 29.27 -1.84 -2.61
C VAL A 18 29.69 -2.62 -3.85
N LEU A 19 29.01 -2.41 -4.98
CA LEU A 19 29.33 -3.07 -6.24
C LEU A 19 30.77 -2.82 -6.72
N ASN A 20 31.30 -1.62 -6.47
CA ASN A 20 32.67 -1.26 -6.82
C ASN A 20 33.73 -1.92 -5.90
N SER A 21 33.31 -2.56 -4.81
CA SER A 21 34.20 -3.33 -3.95
C SER A 21 34.40 -4.70 -4.57
N VAL A 22 35.56 -4.90 -5.20
CA VAL A 22 35.94 -6.10 -5.97
C VAL A 22 35.67 -7.40 -5.20
N CYS A 23 35.89 -7.39 -3.88
CA CYS A 23 35.53 -8.47 -2.96
C CYS A 23 34.92 -7.88 -1.68
N LEU A 24 33.83 -8.48 -1.18
CA LEU A 24 33.29 -8.24 0.15
C LEU A 24 34.18 -8.92 1.20
N THR A 25 35.32 -8.31 1.48
CA THR A 25 36.15 -8.66 2.64
C THR A 25 35.50 -8.16 3.92
N GLU A 26 35.88 -8.71 5.08
CA GLU A 26 35.40 -8.24 6.39
C GLU A 26 35.61 -6.73 6.58
N GLU A 27 36.72 -6.19 6.05
CA GLU A 27 36.98 -4.74 6.06
C GLU A 27 35.99 -3.96 5.19
N ALA A 28 35.66 -4.47 4.00
CA ALA A 28 34.67 -3.85 3.12
C ALA A 28 33.26 -3.92 3.73
N GLU A 29 32.87 -5.04 4.33
CA GLU A 29 31.60 -5.18 5.05
C GLU A 29 31.51 -4.21 6.22
N ARG A 30 32.56 -4.14 7.05
CA ARG A 30 32.63 -3.19 8.16
C ARG A 30 32.52 -1.75 7.68
N ARG A 31 33.06 -1.42 6.51
CA ARG A 31 32.96 -0.09 5.92
C ARG A 31 31.53 0.21 5.45
N HIS A 32 30.95 -0.67 4.64
CA HIS A 32 29.65 -0.44 4.00
C HIS A 32 28.46 -0.55 4.95
N TYR A 33 28.56 -1.38 5.98
CA TYR A 33 27.47 -1.61 6.94
C TYR A 33 27.72 -0.98 8.32
N GLY A 34 28.96 -0.60 8.62
CA GLY A 34 29.37 -0.10 9.94
C GLY A 34 29.80 1.35 9.94
N SER A 35 31.01 1.64 9.43
CA SER A 35 31.64 2.96 9.61
C SER A 35 31.15 4.02 8.63
N GLU A 36 30.79 3.62 7.41
CA GLU A 36 30.38 4.54 6.35
C GLU A 36 29.16 4.01 5.56
N PRO A 37 28.04 3.68 6.22
CA PRO A 37 26.85 3.25 5.51
C PRO A 37 26.26 4.42 4.73
N VAL A 38 25.88 4.17 3.49
CA VAL A 38 25.23 5.16 2.62
C VAL A 38 23.95 4.54 2.07
N PHE A 39 22.81 5.18 2.32
CA PHE A 39 21.55 4.70 1.79
C PHE A 39 21.50 4.82 0.26
N VAL A 40 20.99 3.79 -0.41
CA VAL A 40 20.93 3.76 -1.88
C VAL A 40 20.12 4.93 -2.47
N TYR A 41 19.12 5.43 -1.72
CA TYR A 41 18.35 6.64 -2.07
C TYR A 41 18.57 7.80 -1.10
N ASP A 42 19.77 7.90 -0.49
CA ASP A 42 20.15 9.06 0.31
C ASP A 42 20.00 10.34 -0.54
N PRO A 43 19.16 11.33 -0.16
CA PRO A 43 18.90 12.51 -0.99
C PRO A 43 20.15 13.38 -1.18
N ASP A 44 21.08 13.36 -0.23
CA ASP A 44 22.25 14.24 -0.18
C ASP A 44 23.55 13.54 -0.62
N ASN A 45 23.51 12.22 -0.82
CA ASN A 45 24.66 11.42 -1.22
C ASN A 45 24.33 10.39 -2.30
N ASP A 46 24.83 10.60 -3.52
CA ASP A 46 24.57 9.71 -4.65
C ASP A 46 25.65 8.62 -4.88
N ALA A 47 26.68 8.56 -4.01
CA ALA A 47 27.80 7.63 -4.15
C ALA A 47 27.37 6.15 -4.15
N ASN A 48 26.22 5.84 -3.52
CA ASN A 48 25.67 4.50 -3.43
C ASN A 48 24.37 4.30 -4.21
N ARG A 49 24.09 5.10 -5.24
CA ARG A 49 22.88 4.93 -6.05
C ARG A 49 22.75 3.52 -6.64
N PRO A 50 21.52 2.99 -6.82
CA PRO A 50 21.28 1.76 -7.56
C PRO A 50 21.84 1.84 -8.99
N VAL A 51 22.29 0.71 -9.53
CA VAL A 51 22.89 0.61 -10.88
C VAL A 51 21.92 -0.13 -11.79
N ARG A 52 21.55 0.48 -12.93
CA ARG A 52 20.70 -0.17 -13.93
C ARG A 52 21.39 -1.44 -14.46
N GLY A 53 20.61 -2.50 -14.67
CA GLY A 53 21.13 -3.81 -15.04
C GLY A 53 21.45 -4.71 -13.84
N VAL A 54 21.75 -4.14 -12.66
CA VAL A 54 22.07 -4.89 -11.44
C VAL A 54 20.93 -4.77 -10.41
N HIS A 55 20.56 -3.54 -10.05
CA HIS A 55 19.60 -3.23 -8.99
C HIS A 55 18.20 -2.91 -9.54
N ASN A 56 17.76 -3.64 -10.57
CA ASN A 56 16.53 -3.35 -11.33
C ASN A 56 15.26 -3.33 -10.45
N ASN A 57 15.17 -4.22 -9.47
CA ASN A 57 14.02 -4.30 -8.57
C ASN A 57 13.86 -3.04 -7.71
N ILE A 58 14.93 -2.62 -7.02
CA ILE A 58 14.90 -1.40 -6.19
C ILE A 58 14.56 -0.18 -7.04
N ILE A 59 15.11 -0.07 -8.26
CA ILE A 59 14.80 1.02 -9.19
C ILE A 59 13.31 1.03 -9.56
N LYS A 60 12.76 -0.13 -9.91
CA LYS A 60 11.36 -0.28 -10.30
C LYS A 60 10.41 0.02 -9.13
N PHE A 61 10.63 -0.63 -7.99
CA PHE A 61 9.70 -0.57 -6.86
C PHE A 61 9.78 0.75 -6.09
N TRP A 62 10.95 1.38 -6.00
CA TRP A 62 11.07 2.69 -5.35
C TRP A 62 10.25 3.76 -6.07
N ARG A 63 10.21 3.73 -7.41
CA ARG A 63 9.47 4.69 -8.22
C ARG A 63 7.97 4.67 -7.93
N ILE A 64 7.39 3.48 -7.74
CA ILE A 64 5.95 3.30 -7.49
C ILE A 64 5.59 3.36 -6.00
N MET A 65 6.57 3.40 -5.11
CA MET A 65 6.32 3.40 -3.67
C MET A 65 5.73 4.75 -3.23
N PRO A 66 4.71 4.77 -2.36
CA PRO A 66 4.15 6.03 -1.86
C PRO A 66 5.20 6.90 -1.15
N ASP A 67 5.05 8.22 -1.26
CA ASP A 67 6.03 9.18 -0.75
C ASP A 67 6.29 9.01 0.75
N TYR A 68 5.26 8.84 1.55
CA TYR A 68 5.40 8.66 2.99
C TYR A 68 6.19 7.38 3.37
N ILE A 69 6.16 6.33 2.53
CA ILE A 69 7.00 5.14 2.73
C ILE A 69 8.44 5.43 2.33
N ARG A 70 8.64 6.15 1.21
CA ARG A 70 9.98 6.59 0.79
C ARG A 70 10.62 7.46 1.87
N GLU A 71 9.90 8.44 2.38
CA GLU A 71 10.32 9.33 3.47
C GLU A 71 10.66 8.55 4.74
N ALA A 72 9.82 7.59 5.13
CA ALA A 72 10.08 6.73 6.29
C ALA A 72 11.36 5.91 6.16
N PHE A 73 11.62 5.36 4.96
CA PHE A 73 12.87 4.67 4.68
C PHE A 73 14.06 5.61 4.64
N THR A 74 13.93 6.77 3.99
CA THR A 74 14.98 7.80 3.96
C THR A 74 15.35 8.20 5.38
N GLN A 75 14.39 8.60 6.22
CA GLN A 75 14.62 8.94 7.63
C GLN A 75 15.31 7.81 8.40
N SER A 76 14.88 6.57 8.19
CA SER A 76 15.44 5.40 8.88
C SER A 76 16.85 5.05 8.44
N PHE A 77 17.19 5.27 7.17
CA PHE A 77 18.46 4.89 6.56
C PHE A 77 19.43 6.06 6.34
N THR A 78 19.06 7.28 6.70
CA THR A 78 19.99 8.42 6.78
C THR A 78 20.22 8.80 8.24
N VAL A 79 19.35 9.62 8.81
CA VAL A 79 19.45 10.12 10.18
C VAL A 79 19.37 8.95 11.18
N GLY A 80 18.43 8.03 10.97
CA GLY A 80 18.18 6.90 11.86
C GLY A 80 19.33 5.90 11.95
N LEU A 81 20.23 5.82 10.96
CA LEU A 81 21.41 4.94 11.08
C LEU A 81 22.36 5.43 12.17
N PHE A 82 22.60 6.75 12.21
CA PHE A 82 23.56 7.37 13.12
C PHE A 82 22.95 7.83 14.44
N GLN A 83 21.62 8.07 14.48
CA GLN A 83 20.89 8.55 15.65
C GLN A 83 19.75 7.58 16.00
N PRO A 84 19.99 6.55 16.84
CA PRO A 84 19.02 5.52 17.17
C PRO A 84 17.67 6.04 17.70
N GLU A 85 17.70 7.14 18.46
CA GLU A 85 16.54 7.81 19.03
C GLU A 85 15.62 8.47 17.99
N LYS A 86 16.12 8.70 16.77
CA LYS A 86 15.35 9.25 15.64
C LYS A 86 14.81 8.18 14.69
N ARG A 87 15.02 6.89 15.01
CA ARG A 87 14.45 5.79 14.24
C ARG A 87 12.94 5.73 14.43
N LEU A 88 12.23 5.36 13.37
CA LEU A 88 10.80 5.07 13.48
C LEU A 88 10.60 3.86 14.37
N ILE A 89 9.69 3.98 15.34
CA ILE A 89 9.29 2.87 16.20
C ILE A 89 8.29 1.95 15.47
N GLU A 90 8.10 0.74 16.01
CA GLU A 90 7.21 -0.27 15.42
C GLU A 90 5.80 0.26 15.13
N LYS A 91 5.18 0.97 16.08
CA LYS A 91 3.85 1.54 15.90
C LYS A 91 3.76 2.46 14.68
N GLN A 92 4.78 3.31 14.46
CA GLN A 92 4.81 4.20 13.29
C GLN A 92 4.88 3.39 12.00
N TRP A 93 5.71 2.34 11.96
CA TRP A 93 5.75 1.44 10.80
C TRP A 93 4.42 0.74 10.55
N LEU A 94 3.74 0.26 11.60
CA LEU A 94 2.43 -0.37 11.47
C LEU A 94 1.39 0.62 10.91
N ASP A 95 1.33 1.84 11.42
CA ASP A 95 0.41 2.88 10.93
C ASP A 95 0.68 3.21 9.45
N LEU A 96 1.95 3.30 9.04
CA LEU A 96 2.35 3.52 7.66
C LEU A 96 1.97 2.35 6.74
N LEU A 97 2.16 1.10 7.19
CA LEU A 97 1.80 -0.09 6.40
C LEU A 97 0.28 -0.27 6.28
N LEU A 98 -0.48 0.09 7.32
CA LEU A 98 -1.95 0.13 7.28
C LEU A 98 -2.43 1.16 6.26
N ARG A 99 -1.85 2.37 6.26
CA ARG A 99 -2.12 3.39 5.23
C ARG A 99 -1.76 2.88 3.83
N MET A 100 -0.59 2.27 3.67
CA MET A 100 -0.13 1.72 2.39
C MET A 100 -1.06 0.66 1.83
N ARG A 101 -1.60 -0.21 2.68
CA ARG A 101 -2.61 -1.17 2.28
C ARG A 101 -3.90 -0.49 1.81
N GLY A 102 -4.30 0.61 2.47
CA GLY A 102 -5.45 1.41 2.09
C GLY A 102 -5.26 2.27 0.84
N ASP A 103 -4.03 2.39 0.32
CA ASP A 103 -3.72 3.05 -0.94
C ASP A 103 -3.76 2.09 -2.14
N ILE A 104 -3.85 0.77 -1.93
CA ILE A 104 -3.82 -0.20 -3.02
C ILE A 104 -5.03 0.01 -3.93
N CYS A 105 -4.79 0.19 -5.22
CA CYS A 105 -5.82 0.22 -6.25
C CYS A 105 -5.46 -0.73 -7.40
N ALA A 106 -6.47 -1.15 -8.16
CA ALA A 106 -6.27 -2.02 -9.31
C ALA A 106 -6.98 -1.51 -10.56
N CYS A 107 -6.33 -1.69 -11.71
CA CYS A 107 -6.93 -1.52 -13.02
C CYS A 107 -7.63 -2.81 -13.46
N SER A 108 -8.60 -2.68 -14.37
CA SER A 108 -9.26 -3.82 -15.05
C SER A 108 -8.31 -4.77 -15.78
N CYS A 109 -7.09 -4.33 -16.14
CA CYS A 109 -6.05 -5.17 -16.74
C CYS A 109 -5.34 -6.10 -15.73
N GLY A 110 -5.64 -5.97 -14.44
CA GLY A 110 -5.03 -6.73 -13.36
C GLY A 110 -3.79 -6.08 -12.74
N ALA A 111 -3.30 -4.97 -13.30
CA ALA A 111 -2.22 -4.21 -12.69
C ALA A 111 -2.69 -3.59 -11.37
N GLN A 112 -1.88 -3.77 -10.32
CA GLN A 112 -2.09 -3.15 -9.01
C GLN A 112 -0.99 -2.13 -8.74
N GLY A 113 -1.37 -1.06 -8.05
CA GLY A 113 -0.49 0.03 -7.65
C GLY A 113 -0.99 0.70 -6.39
N PHE A 114 -0.37 1.81 -6.05
CA PHE A 114 -0.81 2.67 -4.95
C PHE A 114 -1.39 3.94 -5.54
N ILE A 115 -2.62 4.29 -5.16
CA ILE A 115 -3.30 5.46 -5.71
C ILE A 115 -2.49 6.74 -5.52
N THR A 116 -1.88 6.91 -4.35
CA THR A 116 -1.03 8.06 -4.01
C THR A 116 0.30 8.10 -4.76
N GLY A 117 0.75 6.96 -5.28
CA GLY A 117 1.96 6.84 -6.09
C GLY A 117 1.68 6.72 -7.59
N SER A 118 0.41 6.82 -8.00
CA SER A 118 0.00 6.70 -9.40
C SER A 118 -0.05 8.08 -10.06
N GLU A 119 0.17 8.10 -11.37
CA GLU A 119 -0.06 9.31 -12.17
C GLU A 119 -1.56 9.52 -12.35
N HIS A 120 -1.99 10.78 -12.41
CA HIS A 120 -3.38 11.17 -12.66
C HIS A 120 -3.45 12.07 -13.89
N ASP A 121 -4.54 11.96 -14.65
CA ASP A 121 -4.83 12.89 -15.73
C ASP A 121 -5.49 14.18 -15.22
N ASP A 122 -5.76 15.12 -16.13
CA ASP A 122 -6.35 16.42 -15.81
C ASP A 122 -7.77 16.32 -15.19
N GLU A 123 -8.44 15.17 -15.36
CA GLU A 123 -9.76 14.87 -14.79
C GLU A 123 -9.65 14.13 -13.44
N GLY A 124 -8.43 13.89 -12.95
CA GLY A 124 -8.15 13.18 -11.71
C GLY A 124 -8.27 11.65 -11.82
N ARG A 125 -8.40 11.08 -13.03
CA ARG A 125 -8.41 9.63 -13.22
C ARG A 125 -7.02 9.05 -13.05
N VAL A 126 -6.94 7.84 -12.52
CA VAL A 126 -5.69 7.11 -12.36
C VAL A 126 -5.22 6.60 -13.72
N ILE A 127 -3.96 6.89 -14.07
CA ILE A 127 -3.31 6.44 -15.29
C ILE A 127 -2.63 5.09 -15.02
N CYS A 128 -3.16 4.02 -15.62
CA CYS A 128 -2.54 2.70 -15.54
C CYS A 128 -1.35 2.59 -16.51
N PRO A 129 -0.28 1.84 -16.17
CA PRO A 129 0.78 1.52 -17.12
C PRO A 129 0.33 0.79 -18.41
N CYS A 130 -0.88 0.23 -18.46
CA CYS A 130 -1.43 -0.33 -19.69
C CYS A 130 -2.04 0.72 -20.65
N GLY A 131 -2.10 1.99 -20.23
CA GLY A 131 -2.69 3.10 -20.97
C GLY A 131 -4.16 3.39 -20.66
N GLU A 132 -4.80 2.59 -19.80
CA GLU A 132 -6.18 2.82 -19.36
C GLU A 132 -6.24 3.94 -18.32
N HIS A 133 -7.20 4.85 -18.45
CA HIS A 133 -7.49 5.90 -17.49
C HIS A 133 -8.80 5.57 -16.77
N TYR A 134 -8.74 5.29 -15.47
CA TYR A 134 -9.92 4.87 -14.72
C TYR A 134 -10.20 5.78 -13.53
N ALA A 135 -11.49 5.97 -13.24
CA ALA A 135 -11.91 6.73 -12.08
C ALA A 135 -11.41 6.04 -10.80
N PRO A 136 -10.93 6.80 -9.81
CA PRO A 136 -10.59 6.24 -8.51
C PRO A 136 -11.77 5.44 -7.93
N PRO A 137 -11.52 4.24 -7.36
CA PRO A 137 -12.58 3.46 -6.73
C PRO A 137 -13.10 4.17 -5.48
N LEU A 138 -14.36 3.90 -5.11
CA LEU A 138 -14.89 4.34 -3.82
C LEU A 138 -14.06 3.73 -2.68
N ALA A 139 -13.97 4.45 -1.57
CA ALA A 139 -13.29 4.01 -0.36
C ALA A 139 -14.31 3.62 0.71
N LEU A 140 -14.12 2.48 1.35
CA LEU A 140 -14.72 2.18 2.64
C LEU A 140 -13.83 2.75 3.75
N HIS A 141 -14.34 3.73 4.48
CA HIS A 141 -13.73 4.26 5.69
C HIS A 141 -14.31 3.52 6.89
N LEU A 142 -13.52 2.64 7.51
CA LEU A 142 -13.92 1.78 8.63
C LEU A 142 -13.03 2.08 9.84
N GLY A 143 -13.53 2.88 10.78
CA GLY A 143 -12.72 3.39 11.89
C GLY A 143 -11.47 4.15 11.41
N ARG A 144 -10.28 3.59 11.64
CA ARG A 144 -8.99 4.15 11.17
C ARG A 144 -8.50 3.57 9.84
N GLN A 145 -9.19 2.57 9.31
CA GLN A 145 -8.81 1.92 8.07
C GLN A 145 -9.56 2.55 6.91
N ARG A 146 -8.86 2.74 5.79
CA ARG A 146 -9.45 3.07 4.50
C ARG A 146 -9.18 1.93 3.55
N ILE A 147 -10.18 1.49 2.81
CA ILE A 147 -10.05 0.39 1.85
C ILE A 147 -10.65 0.83 0.53
N LEU A 148 -9.83 0.89 -0.52
CA LEU A 148 -10.30 1.15 -1.87
C LEU A 148 -11.04 -0.07 -2.42
N LEU A 149 -12.25 0.16 -2.92
CA LEU A 149 -13.20 -0.88 -3.34
C LEU A 149 -13.06 -1.17 -4.83
N PHE A 150 -11.94 -1.77 -5.21
CA PHE A 150 -11.69 -2.30 -6.56
C PHE A 150 -11.97 -3.82 -6.62
N ASP A 151 -11.93 -4.40 -7.81
CA ASP A 151 -12.16 -5.84 -8.02
C ASP A 151 -11.21 -6.73 -7.22
N GLY A 152 -11.75 -7.59 -6.34
CA GLY A 152 -10.96 -8.45 -5.48
C GLY A 152 -10.30 -7.74 -4.29
N ALA A 153 -10.66 -6.49 -4.01
CA ALA A 153 -10.27 -5.83 -2.76
C ALA A 153 -10.83 -6.59 -1.56
N ARG A 154 -10.01 -6.77 -0.51
CA ARG A 154 -10.35 -7.61 0.66
C ARG A 154 -10.32 -6.83 1.96
N LEU A 155 -11.32 -7.09 2.79
CA LEU A 155 -11.39 -6.67 4.19
C LEU A 155 -10.77 -7.76 5.05
N PHE A 156 -10.08 -7.35 6.10
CA PHE A 156 -9.44 -8.27 7.02
C PHE A 156 -9.72 -7.84 8.45
N ASP A 157 -9.90 -8.81 9.34
CA ASP A 157 -9.98 -8.58 10.78
C ASP A 157 -8.59 -8.32 11.40
N GLU A 158 -8.54 -8.17 12.72
CA GLU A 158 -7.32 -7.99 13.50
C GLU A 158 -6.37 -9.20 13.43
N ASN A 159 -6.91 -10.38 13.13
CA ASN A 159 -6.16 -11.63 12.96
C ASN A 159 -5.73 -11.88 11.51
N VAL A 160 -5.90 -10.89 10.61
CA VAL A 160 -5.57 -10.98 9.19
C VAL A 160 -6.37 -12.09 8.48
N ARG A 161 -7.60 -12.38 8.95
CA ARG A 161 -8.56 -13.25 8.26
C ARG A 161 -9.41 -12.41 7.33
N VAL A 162 -9.68 -12.92 6.14
CA VAL A 162 -10.53 -12.23 5.17
C VAL A 162 -11.97 -12.26 5.67
N THR A 163 -12.53 -11.08 5.94
CA THR A 163 -13.92 -10.91 6.40
C THR A 163 -14.83 -10.38 5.30
N GLY A 164 -14.27 -9.81 4.25
CA GLY A 164 -15.05 -9.35 3.11
C GLY A 164 -14.25 -9.28 1.82
N GLU A 165 -14.94 -9.32 0.70
CA GLU A 165 -14.34 -9.23 -0.63
C GLU A 165 -15.25 -8.42 -1.57
N VAL A 166 -14.65 -7.48 -2.29
CA VAL A 166 -15.35 -6.74 -3.34
C VAL A 166 -15.45 -7.63 -4.58
N VAL A 167 -16.68 -7.88 -5.00
CA VAL A 167 -17.03 -8.74 -6.11
C VAL A 167 -17.90 -7.99 -7.11
N ARG A 168 -17.77 -8.33 -8.39
CA ARG A 168 -18.73 -7.88 -9.41
C ARG A 168 -20.06 -8.60 -9.26
N ASN A 169 -21.15 -7.87 -9.46
CA ASN A 169 -22.47 -8.46 -9.53
C ASN A 169 -22.57 -9.36 -10.78
N LYS A 170 -23.05 -10.59 -10.59
CA LYS A 170 -23.16 -11.60 -11.67
C LYS A 170 -24.21 -11.24 -12.73
N LEU A 171 -25.26 -10.52 -12.35
CA LEU A 171 -26.36 -10.13 -13.23
C LEU A 171 -26.08 -8.80 -13.92
N ASN A 172 -25.41 -7.88 -13.22
CA ASN A 172 -25.05 -6.57 -13.76
C ASN A 172 -23.57 -6.24 -13.45
N PRO A 173 -22.63 -6.55 -14.36
CA PRO A 173 -21.20 -6.38 -14.13
C PRO A 173 -20.74 -4.93 -13.88
N SER A 174 -21.58 -3.92 -14.13
CA SER A 174 -21.28 -2.52 -13.79
C SER A 174 -21.52 -2.19 -12.32
N LEU A 175 -22.16 -3.10 -11.56
CA LEU A 175 -22.42 -2.94 -10.14
C LEU A 175 -21.44 -3.78 -9.32
N TRP A 176 -20.87 -3.13 -8.31
CA TRP A 176 -19.95 -3.75 -7.35
C TRP A 176 -20.70 -4.08 -6.06
N GLY A 177 -20.33 -5.19 -5.45
CA GLY A 177 -20.84 -5.61 -4.15
C GLY A 177 -19.69 -5.93 -3.20
N LEU A 178 -19.78 -5.48 -1.96
CA LEU A 178 -18.92 -5.92 -0.88
C LEU A 178 -19.55 -7.14 -0.23
N LYS A 179 -19.01 -8.33 -0.53
CA LYS A 179 -19.49 -9.61 -0.02
C LYS A 179 -19.01 -9.82 1.41
N ASN A 180 -19.93 -10.20 2.29
CA ASN A 180 -19.65 -10.65 3.64
C ASN A 180 -19.09 -12.08 3.61
N LEU A 181 -17.84 -12.24 4.06
CA LEU A 181 -17.15 -13.52 4.21
C LEU A 181 -16.87 -13.85 5.69
N SER A 182 -17.36 -13.03 6.62
CA SER A 182 -17.31 -13.29 8.05
C SER A 182 -18.43 -14.24 8.49
N ASP A 183 -18.35 -14.71 9.72
CA ASP A 183 -19.35 -15.60 10.33
C ASP A 183 -20.53 -14.83 10.96
N GLU A 184 -20.47 -13.49 10.96
CA GLU A 184 -21.48 -12.60 11.56
C GLU A 184 -22.21 -11.80 10.48
N ALA A 185 -23.45 -11.41 10.77
CA ALA A 185 -24.20 -10.52 9.89
C ALA A 185 -23.71 -9.07 10.07
N TRP A 186 -23.70 -8.30 8.98
CA TRP A 186 -23.40 -6.87 9.03
C TRP A 186 -24.67 -6.05 8.91
N ASP A 187 -24.69 -4.90 9.55
CA ASP A 187 -25.76 -3.93 9.37
C ASP A 187 -25.37 -2.93 8.28
N CYS A 188 -26.30 -2.63 7.38
CA CYS A 188 -26.07 -1.77 6.24
C CYS A 188 -27.22 -0.76 6.11
N VAL A 189 -26.90 0.51 5.93
CA VAL A 189 -27.85 1.57 5.59
C VAL A 189 -27.49 2.09 4.21
N LEU A 190 -28.37 1.87 3.24
CA LEU A 190 -28.20 2.36 1.88
C LEU A 190 -28.35 3.90 1.81
N PRO A 191 -27.87 4.56 0.74
CA PRO A 191 -27.97 6.02 0.60
C PRO A 191 -29.42 6.55 0.62
N ASN A 192 -30.40 5.71 0.28
CA ASN A 192 -31.82 6.02 0.34
C ASN A 192 -32.44 5.86 1.74
N GLY A 193 -31.63 5.56 2.77
CA GLY A 193 -32.07 5.32 4.14
C GLY A 193 -32.59 3.90 4.40
N GLN A 194 -32.59 3.01 3.40
CA GLN A 194 -33.04 1.63 3.60
C GLN A 194 -32.01 0.84 4.42
N GLU A 195 -32.46 0.33 5.56
CA GLU A 195 -31.67 -0.59 6.38
C GLU A 195 -31.78 -2.03 5.88
N LYS A 196 -30.66 -2.73 5.86
CA LYS A 196 -30.55 -4.13 5.46
C LYS A 196 -29.54 -4.83 6.34
N GLN A 197 -29.88 -6.06 6.71
CA GLN A 197 -28.94 -6.97 7.32
C GLN A 197 -28.28 -7.83 6.23
N VAL A 198 -26.96 -7.95 6.31
CA VAL A 198 -26.12 -8.61 5.31
C VAL A 198 -25.59 -9.89 5.94
N ALA A 199 -26.33 -10.97 5.74
CA ALA A 199 -25.93 -12.29 6.22
C ALA A 199 -24.60 -12.75 5.59
N PRO A 200 -23.85 -13.66 6.26
CA PRO A 200 -22.70 -14.34 5.68
C PRO A 200 -22.99 -14.86 4.26
N GLY A 201 -22.10 -14.55 3.32
CA GLY A 201 -22.23 -14.90 1.90
C GLY A 201 -23.03 -13.92 1.04
N SER A 202 -23.77 -12.97 1.65
CA SER A 202 -24.49 -11.90 0.95
C SER A 202 -23.59 -10.69 0.69
N ALA A 203 -24.02 -9.76 -0.17
CA ALA A 203 -23.23 -8.58 -0.53
C ALA A 203 -23.99 -7.26 -0.36
N VAL A 204 -23.29 -6.25 0.14
CA VAL A 204 -23.72 -4.85 0.19
C VAL A 204 -23.40 -4.19 -1.14
N PRO A 205 -24.32 -3.46 -1.79
CA PRO A 205 -23.96 -2.68 -2.97
C PRO A 205 -22.96 -1.56 -2.62
N VAL A 206 -21.93 -1.41 -3.45
CA VAL A 206 -20.91 -0.37 -3.26
C VAL A 206 -21.41 0.94 -3.88
N PHE A 207 -22.16 1.70 -3.10
CA PHE A 207 -22.65 3.03 -3.49
C PHE A 207 -22.10 4.11 -2.55
N ASN A 208 -21.82 5.29 -3.12
CA ASN A 208 -21.45 6.46 -2.35
C ASN A 208 -22.55 6.81 -1.32
N GLY A 209 -22.16 7.00 -0.06
CA GLY A 209 -23.05 7.25 1.07
C GLY A 209 -23.58 6.00 1.78
N THR A 210 -23.22 4.79 1.32
CA THR A 210 -23.62 3.54 2.02
C THR A 210 -22.89 3.45 3.35
N ARG A 211 -23.62 3.25 4.44
CA ARG A 211 -23.05 3.00 5.77
C ARG A 211 -23.09 1.51 6.08
N VAL A 212 -22.02 0.97 6.64
CA VAL A 212 -21.92 -0.43 7.01
C VAL A 212 -21.28 -0.56 8.38
N THR A 213 -21.84 -1.41 9.23
CA THR A 213 -21.27 -1.78 10.52
C THR A 213 -20.73 -3.21 10.41
N VAL A 214 -19.41 -3.33 10.42
CA VAL A 214 -18.69 -4.60 10.26
C VAL A 214 -18.08 -4.97 11.60
N MET A 215 -18.56 -6.05 12.23
CA MET A 215 -18.04 -6.56 13.51
C MET A 215 -17.94 -5.47 14.61
N GLY A 216 -18.95 -4.61 14.69
CA GLY A 216 -19.00 -3.50 15.65
C GLY A 216 -18.21 -2.24 15.26
N ALA A 217 -17.53 -2.22 14.10
CA ALA A 217 -16.91 -1.02 13.55
C ALA A 217 -17.83 -0.37 12.52
N ASP A 218 -18.17 0.90 12.75
CA ASP A 218 -18.96 1.68 11.80
C ASP A 218 -18.07 2.21 10.66
N GLY A 219 -18.63 2.18 9.46
CA GLY A 219 -17.97 2.69 8.28
C GLY A 219 -18.90 3.28 7.24
N VAL A 220 -18.31 4.08 6.35
CA VAL A 220 -19.00 4.74 5.25
C VAL A 220 -18.24 4.53 3.95
N ILE A 221 -18.98 4.22 2.89
CA ILE A 221 -18.46 4.18 1.53
C ILE A 221 -18.57 5.59 0.96
N SER A 222 -17.44 6.22 0.62
CA SER A 222 -17.42 7.53 -0.03
C SER A 222 -16.42 7.62 -1.18
N GLY A 223 -16.52 8.68 -1.98
CA GLY A 223 -15.53 9.03 -3.00
C GLY A 223 -14.30 9.75 -2.45
N ASP A 224 -14.23 9.98 -1.15
CA ASP A 224 -13.12 10.70 -0.52
C ASP A 224 -11.94 9.73 -0.34
N ILE A 225 -10.81 10.07 -0.94
CA ILE A 225 -9.58 9.28 -0.92
C ILE A 225 -8.53 10.05 -0.15
#